data_AF-A0A812ISD0-F1
#
_entry.id   AF-A0A812ISD0-F1
#
_cell.length_a   1.000
_cell.length_b   1.000
_cell.length_c   1.000
_cell.angle_alpha   90.00
_cell.angle_beta   90.00
_cell.angle_gamma   90.00
#
_symmetry.space_group_name_H-M   'P 1'
#
loop_
_entity.id
_entity.type
_entity.pdbx_description
1 polymer ?
#
loop_
_entity_poly.entity_id
_entity_poly.type
_entity_poly.pdbx_seq_one_letter_code
_entity_poly.pdbx_strand_id
1 'polypeptide(L)'
;VHDEDGVAKNMYNFMQEFYKALPQYKNLDFFIFGESYAGHYVPAVSHYIWQQNQKGDAFKVPLKGLGVGNGLTDPQEQYKWYADMAYDGGKSEGGTLEKGVIGRVGTLAMKAASVPCVKQIASCNAGDDNACSTAYAMCNYGELIPYQLTGYNPYDMRIKCEKPPLCYDFGAVETFLNDKATQEQLGVSKKWGSCNRISAVQRDALLMPQNKNKEPNFYVNAAAWHAVSSRCDTLTPWLLAVRLVELKTGANPTVDVKELTSQGDTDAVIECRIKQLSLQRVLANLHQFPLQPLIQAQAALAEAYGQGGYFAQARDHLAQARDVCHGGIYDDRQHQRLQADLLVAEGSVYLAQGQLEAAEKILLEAARLGRETRGELDQEAAHVHLLLGQVASQKGDYDKAIDHLSEAWRTRLGDMQVHDHIDGKTAEPTLRVRPLLVPSAA
;
A
#
# COMPACT_ATOMS: atom_id res chain seq x y z
N VAL A 1 -21.93 19.33 15.76
CA VAL A 1 -20.57 19.01 15.24
C VAL A 1 -20.58 19.40 13.78
N HIS A 2 -19.77 20.38 13.41
CA HIS A 2 -19.86 21.03 12.10
C HIS A 2 -18.60 20.84 11.25
N ASP A 3 -17.51 20.33 11.82
CA ASP A 3 -16.19 20.15 11.19
C ASP A 3 -15.37 19.01 11.88
N GLU A 4 -14.19 18.71 11.34
CA GLU A 4 -13.23 17.74 11.89
C GLU A 4 -12.77 18.10 13.31
N ASP A 5 -12.69 19.39 13.66
CA ASP A 5 -12.30 19.81 15.01
C ASP A 5 -13.33 19.41 16.06
N GLY A 6 -14.61 19.60 15.75
CA GLY A 6 -15.70 19.14 16.59
C GLY A 6 -15.72 17.62 16.71
N VAL A 7 -15.47 16.88 15.62
CA VAL A 7 -15.37 15.41 15.64
C VAL A 7 -14.20 14.98 16.52
N ALA A 8 -13.02 15.57 16.34
CA ALA A 8 -11.81 15.24 17.09
C ALA A 8 -11.97 15.48 18.60
N LYS A 9 -12.53 16.63 18.98
CA LYS A 9 -12.84 16.95 20.39
C LYS A 9 -13.83 15.96 21.01
N ASN A 10 -14.91 15.66 20.29
CA ASN A 10 -15.91 14.71 20.79
C ASN A 10 -15.35 13.30 20.94
N MET A 11 -14.55 12.84 19.98
CA MET A 11 -13.91 11.53 20.07
C MET A 11 -12.91 11.47 21.22
N TYR A 12 -12.11 12.51 21.42
CA TYR A 12 -11.21 12.56 22.57
C TYR A 12 -11.97 12.49 23.91
N ASN A 13 -13.03 13.29 24.07
CA ASN A 13 -13.87 13.26 25.26
C ASN A 13 -14.52 11.88 25.46
N PHE A 14 -15.01 11.26 24.39
CA PHE A 14 -15.50 9.89 24.43
C PHE A 14 -14.42 8.93 24.92
N MET A 15 -13.19 9.02 24.42
CA MET A 15 -12.10 8.14 24.87
C MET A 15 -11.77 8.35 26.35
N GLN A 16 -11.79 9.59 26.85
CA GLN A 16 -11.60 9.87 28.27
C GLN A 16 -12.66 9.16 29.14
N GLU A 17 -13.94 9.23 28.74
CA GLU A 17 -15.02 8.53 29.46
C GLU A 17 -14.99 7.01 29.25
N PHE A 18 -14.63 6.54 28.06
CA PHE A 18 -14.48 5.13 27.73
C PHE A 18 -13.47 4.46 28.67
N TYR A 19 -12.27 5.03 28.85
CA TYR A 19 -11.27 4.47 29.75
C TYR A 19 -11.65 4.63 31.23
N LYS A 20 -12.49 5.59 31.60
CA LYS A 20 -13.06 5.65 32.96
C LYS A 20 -14.04 4.51 33.21
N ALA A 21 -14.94 4.25 32.25
CA ALA A 21 -15.95 3.21 32.34
C ALA A 21 -15.38 1.80 32.18
N LEU A 22 -14.33 1.64 31.37
CA LEU A 22 -13.73 0.36 31.00
C LEU A 22 -12.21 0.37 31.28
N PRO A 23 -11.80 0.46 32.56
CA PRO A 23 -10.40 0.61 32.94
C PRO A 23 -9.51 -0.58 32.55
N GLN A 24 -10.08 -1.76 32.31
CA GLN A 24 -9.35 -2.95 31.88
C GLN A 24 -8.62 -2.78 30.53
N TYR A 25 -9.02 -1.80 29.71
CA TYR A 25 -8.40 -1.55 28.40
C TYR A 25 -7.28 -0.50 28.44
N LYS A 26 -7.02 0.15 29.59
CA LYS A 26 -6.07 1.27 29.69
C LYS A 26 -4.63 0.94 29.30
N ASN A 27 -4.23 -0.33 29.44
CA ASN A 27 -2.87 -0.79 29.18
C ASN A 27 -2.72 -1.46 27.80
N LEU A 28 -3.79 -1.49 27.00
CA LEU A 28 -3.74 -2.04 25.66
C LEU A 28 -3.34 -0.97 24.66
N ASP A 29 -2.63 -1.41 23.62
CA ASP A 29 -2.30 -0.56 22.49
C ASP A 29 -3.58 -0.14 21.75
N PHE A 30 -3.71 1.15 21.50
CA PHE A 30 -4.88 1.74 20.87
C PHE A 30 -4.58 2.17 19.43
N PHE A 31 -5.45 1.80 18.50
CA PHE A 31 -5.33 2.13 17.09
C PHE A 31 -6.63 2.72 16.55
N ILE A 32 -6.53 3.65 15.59
CA ILE A 32 -7.69 4.28 14.96
C ILE A 32 -7.71 3.94 13.48
N PHE A 33 -8.77 3.25 13.04
CA PHE A 33 -8.98 2.90 11.64
C PHE A 33 -10.27 3.50 11.12
N GLY A 34 -10.31 3.83 9.83
CA GLY A 34 -11.53 4.28 9.17
C GLY A 34 -11.40 4.22 7.65
N GLU A 35 -12.54 4.35 6.97
CA GLU A 35 -12.61 4.29 5.50
C GLU A 35 -13.30 5.53 4.90
N SER A 36 -13.06 5.82 3.62
CA SER A 36 -13.78 6.86 2.86
C SER A 36 -13.56 8.25 3.44
N TYR A 37 -14.63 8.91 3.86
CA TYR A 37 -14.55 10.22 4.50
C TYR A 37 -13.76 10.20 5.82
N ALA A 38 -13.54 9.02 6.42
CA ALA A 38 -12.64 8.88 7.56
C ALA A 38 -11.17 9.22 7.23
N GLY A 39 -10.79 9.39 5.96
CA GLY A 39 -9.53 10.04 5.58
C GLY A 39 -9.38 11.47 6.12
N HIS A 40 -10.49 12.16 6.42
CA HIS A 40 -10.50 13.42 7.17
C HIS A 40 -10.53 13.18 8.68
N TYR A 41 -11.37 12.27 9.16
CA TYR A 41 -11.60 12.05 10.59
C TYR A 41 -10.42 11.40 11.31
N VAL A 42 -9.84 10.33 10.76
CA VAL A 42 -8.79 9.55 11.41
C VAL A 42 -7.56 10.42 11.69
N PRO A 43 -7.01 11.20 10.73
CA PRO A 43 -5.91 12.11 11.02
C PRO A 43 -6.29 13.18 12.05
N ALA A 44 -7.47 13.80 11.92
CA ALA A 44 -7.90 14.85 12.83
C ALA A 44 -8.04 14.37 14.28
N VAL A 45 -8.71 13.22 14.49
CA VAL A 45 -8.90 12.61 15.81
C VAL A 45 -7.55 12.17 16.40
N SER A 46 -6.72 11.49 15.61
CA SER A 46 -5.42 10.99 16.05
C SER A 46 -4.49 12.14 16.46
N HIS A 47 -4.46 13.20 15.65
CA HIS A 47 -3.67 14.39 15.94
C HIS A 47 -4.11 15.06 17.24
N TYR A 48 -5.42 15.25 17.42
CA TYR A 48 -5.95 15.88 18.62
C TYR A 48 -5.65 15.07 19.88
N ILE A 49 -5.81 13.74 19.83
CA ILE A 49 -5.43 12.83 20.93
C ILE A 49 -3.94 12.98 21.26
N TRP A 50 -3.07 12.97 20.25
CA TRP A 50 -1.63 13.15 20.44
C TRP A 50 -1.33 14.49 21.12
N GLN A 51 -1.91 15.60 20.64
CA GLN A 51 -1.72 16.92 21.24
C GLN A 51 -2.15 16.95 22.72
N GLN A 52 -3.31 16.38 23.06
CA GLN A 52 -3.75 16.37 24.47
C GLN A 52 -2.87 15.46 25.33
N ASN A 53 -2.40 14.33 24.79
CA ASN A 53 -1.46 13.45 25.48
C ASN A 53 -0.14 14.16 25.85
N GLN A 54 0.32 15.11 25.02
CA GLN A 54 1.53 15.89 25.28
C GLN A 54 1.34 16.94 26.39
N LYS A 55 0.12 17.44 26.60
CA LYS A 55 -0.17 18.40 27.67
C LYS A 55 -0.16 17.76 29.06
N GLY A 56 -0.61 16.50 29.16
CA GLY A 56 -0.57 15.72 30.40
C GLY A 56 -1.68 16.03 31.41
N ASP A 57 -2.68 16.84 31.04
CA ASP A 57 -3.75 17.28 31.95
C ASP A 57 -4.84 16.22 32.22
N ALA A 58 -4.81 15.10 31.48
CA ALA A 58 -5.84 14.06 31.52
C ALA A 58 -5.27 12.66 31.25
N PHE A 59 -6.12 11.63 31.20
CA PHE A 59 -5.66 10.26 30.92
C PHE A 59 -4.97 10.20 29.55
N LYS A 60 -3.73 9.70 29.55
CA LYS A 60 -2.94 9.52 28.33
C LYS A 60 -3.47 8.32 27.55
N VAL A 61 -4.16 8.60 26.45
CA VAL A 61 -4.67 7.56 25.55
C VAL A 61 -3.47 6.81 24.95
N PRO A 62 -3.39 5.47 25.03
CA PRO A 62 -2.24 4.68 24.55
C PRO A 62 -2.23 4.52 23.02
N LEU A 63 -2.37 5.62 22.29
CA LEU A 63 -2.38 5.64 20.82
C LEU A 63 -1.04 5.14 20.26
N LYS A 64 -1.08 4.08 19.44
CA LYS A 64 0.09 3.45 18.81
C LYS A 64 0.13 3.60 17.29
N GLY A 65 -1.01 3.73 16.63
CA GLY A 65 -1.06 3.83 15.18
C GLY A 65 -2.44 4.18 14.67
N LEU A 66 -2.50 4.42 13.36
CA LEU A 66 -3.73 4.73 12.67
C LEU A 66 -3.71 4.16 11.24
N GLY A 67 -4.89 3.91 10.67
CA GLY A 67 -5.00 3.49 9.27
C GLY A 67 -6.23 4.07 8.60
N VAL A 68 -6.10 4.33 7.30
CA VAL A 68 -7.16 4.89 6.46
C VAL A 68 -7.35 4.00 5.24
N GLY A 69 -8.45 3.27 5.19
CA GLY A 69 -8.90 2.57 3.99
C GLY A 69 -9.56 3.54 3.00
N ASN A 70 -9.33 3.39 1.70
CA ASN A 70 -10.03 4.09 0.62
C ASN A 70 -10.41 5.53 1.01
N GLY A 71 -9.42 6.33 1.42
CA GLY A 71 -9.67 7.58 2.14
C GLY A 71 -9.68 8.80 1.24
N LEU A 72 -10.62 9.74 1.45
CA LEU A 72 -10.48 11.11 0.97
C LEU A 72 -9.66 11.88 2.02
N THR A 73 -8.40 12.18 1.71
CA THR A 73 -7.43 12.77 2.65
C THR A 73 -6.77 14.02 2.04
N ASP A 74 -6.50 13.98 0.74
CA ASP A 74 -6.01 15.12 -0.03
C ASP A 74 -6.85 15.31 -1.30
N PRO A 75 -7.98 16.03 -1.19
CA PRO A 75 -8.83 16.29 -2.34
C PRO A 75 -8.08 16.95 -3.52
N GLN A 76 -7.16 17.89 -3.25
CA GLN A 76 -6.48 18.66 -4.29
C GLN A 76 -5.66 17.76 -5.23
N GLU A 77 -5.06 16.71 -4.68
CA GLU A 77 -4.33 15.72 -5.47
C GLU A 77 -5.26 14.62 -5.99
N GLN A 78 -6.14 14.07 -5.16
CA GLN A 78 -7.02 12.93 -5.53
C GLN A 78 -7.93 13.24 -6.71
N TYR A 79 -8.50 14.46 -6.79
CA TYR A 79 -9.40 14.84 -7.88
C TYR A 79 -8.73 14.86 -9.26
N LYS A 80 -7.40 14.88 -9.35
CA LYS A 80 -6.68 14.79 -10.63
C LYS A 80 -6.77 13.41 -11.27
N TRP A 81 -7.05 12.37 -10.48
CA TRP A 81 -6.91 10.96 -10.87
C TRP A 81 -8.22 10.29 -11.28
N TYR A 82 -9.36 10.92 -11.03
CA TYR A 82 -10.68 10.35 -11.32
C TYR A 82 -10.87 9.99 -12.80
N ALA A 83 -10.46 10.88 -13.70
CA ALA A 83 -10.59 10.66 -15.14
C ALA A 83 -9.76 9.47 -15.62
N ASP A 84 -8.51 9.33 -15.15
CA ASP A 84 -7.62 8.23 -15.54
C ASP A 84 -8.07 6.90 -14.92
N MET A 85 -8.49 6.92 -13.65
CA MET A 85 -9.09 5.77 -12.98
C MET A 85 -10.30 5.25 -13.76
N ALA A 86 -11.24 6.12 -14.10
CA ALA A 86 -12.43 5.71 -14.83
C ALA A 86 -12.13 5.25 -16.27
N TYR A 87 -11.08 5.79 -16.91
CA TYR A 87 -10.74 5.49 -18.30
C TYR A 87 -9.99 4.17 -18.49
N ASP A 88 -9.10 3.80 -17.56
CA ASP A 88 -8.30 2.59 -17.73
C ASP A 88 -8.08 1.78 -16.44
N GLY A 89 -8.63 2.22 -15.30
CA GLY A 89 -8.42 1.58 -14.00
C GLY A 89 -7.19 2.08 -13.25
N GLY A 90 -6.50 3.11 -13.74
CA GLY A 90 -5.18 3.51 -13.21
C GLY A 90 -4.10 2.51 -13.60
N LYS A 91 -4.16 1.95 -14.81
CA LYS A 91 -3.24 0.88 -15.27
C LYS A 91 -1.77 1.27 -15.16
N SER A 92 -1.45 2.52 -15.48
CA SER A 92 -0.08 3.06 -15.41
C SER A 92 0.57 2.92 -14.04
N GLU A 93 -0.22 2.70 -13.00
CA GLU A 93 0.24 2.68 -11.62
C GLU A 93 -0.02 1.29 -10.99
N GLY A 94 -0.64 0.35 -11.72
CA GLY A 94 -0.90 -1.02 -11.26
C GLY A 94 -2.37 -1.37 -11.02
N GLY A 95 -3.29 -0.58 -11.57
CA GLY A 95 -4.71 -0.91 -11.64
C GLY A 95 -4.99 -2.21 -12.42
N THR A 96 -5.99 -2.98 -11.98
CA THR A 96 -6.32 -4.30 -12.54
C THR A 96 -7.61 -4.33 -13.35
N LEU A 97 -8.25 -3.18 -13.58
CA LEU A 97 -9.48 -3.11 -14.36
C LEU A 97 -9.20 -3.54 -15.79
N GLU A 98 -9.94 -4.54 -16.29
CA GLU A 98 -9.76 -5.06 -17.65
C GLU A 98 -10.06 -3.96 -18.68
N LYS A 99 -11.19 -3.27 -18.51
CA LYS A 99 -11.69 -2.22 -19.40
C LYS A 99 -12.28 -1.05 -18.61
N GLY A 100 -11.89 0.17 -18.98
CA GLY A 100 -12.45 1.40 -18.44
C GLY A 100 -13.97 1.52 -18.58
N VAL A 101 -14.54 2.32 -17.69
CA VAL A 101 -15.98 2.57 -17.61
C VAL A 101 -16.40 3.83 -18.36
N ILE A 102 -15.46 4.72 -18.68
CA ILE A 102 -15.67 5.89 -19.55
C ILE A 102 -14.85 5.79 -20.84
N GLY A 103 -15.35 6.41 -21.91
CA GLY A 103 -14.62 6.57 -23.17
C GLY A 103 -13.80 7.86 -23.23
N ARG A 104 -12.97 7.99 -24.28
CA ARG A 104 -12.04 9.13 -24.47
C ARG A 104 -12.68 10.52 -24.34
N VAL A 105 -13.90 10.69 -24.87
CA VAL A 105 -14.61 11.97 -24.78
C VAL A 105 -15.00 12.30 -23.34
N GLY A 106 -15.48 11.30 -22.59
CA GLY A 106 -15.78 11.45 -21.16
C GLY A 106 -14.52 11.76 -20.35
N THR A 107 -13.42 11.08 -20.64
CA THR A 107 -12.12 11.34 -20.01
C THR A 107 -11.63 12.76 -20.26
N LEU A 108 -11.72 13.26 -21.49
CA LEU A 108 -11.31 14.62 -21.83
C LEU A 108 -12.18 15.66 -21.11
N ALA A 109 -13.49 15.43 -21.03
CA ALA A 109 -14.41 16.30 -20.31
C ALA A 109 -14.10 16.34 -18.80
N MET A 110 -13.88 15.17 -18.18
CA MET A 110 -13.47 15.08 -16.77
C MET A 110 -12.13 15.79 -16.55
N LYS A 111 -11.08 15.48 -17.33
CA LYS A 111 -9.79 16.18 -17.22
C LYS A 111 -9.88 17.70 -17.37
N ALA A 112 -10.79 18.20 -18.21
CA ALA A 112 -11.03 19.64 -18.33
C ALA A 112 -11.74 20.21 -17.10
N ALA A 113 -12.64 19.45 -16.48
CA ALA A 113 -13.37 19.84 -15.27
C ALA A 113 -12.50 19.77 -13.99
N SER A 114 -11.51 18.88 -13.94
CA SER A 114 -10.58 18.76 -12.81
C SER A 114 -9.74 20.02 -12.60
N VAL A 115 -9.38 20.75 -13.68
CA VAL A 115 -8.55 21.96 -13.60
C VAL A 115 -9.16 23.06 -12.73
N PRO A 116 -10.38 23.57 -13.00
CA PRO A 116 -11.02 24.55 -12.13
C PRO A 116 -11.37 23.98 -10.76
N CYS A 117 -11.72 22.68 -10.66
CA CYS A 117 -11.94 21.99 -9.38
C CYS A 117 -10.72 22.08 -8.45
N VAL A 118 -9.55 21.60 -8.91
CA VAL A 118 -8.30 21.57 -8.14
C VAL A 118 -7.85 22.99 -7.77
N LYS A 119 -8.05 23.96 -8.67
CA LYS A 119 -7.77 25.37 -8.39
C LYS A 119 -8.61 25.90 -7.23
N GLN A 120 -9.91 25.58 -7.20
CA GLN A 120 -10.78 26.03 -6.11
C GLN A 120 -10.48 25.30 -4.79
N ILE A 121 -10.09 24.02 -4.84
CA ILE A 121 -9.58 23.33 -3.64
C ILE A 121 -8.32 24.05 -3.12
N ALA A 122 -7.40 24.48 -3.99
CA ALA A 122 -6.22 25.23 -3.58
C ALA A 122 -6.57 26.57 -2.91
N SER A 123 -7.56 27.30 -3.44
CA SER A 123 -8.08 28.55 -2.83
C SER A 123 -8.74 28.28 -1.47
N CYS A 124 -9.55 27.23 -1.38
CA CYS A 124 -10.16 26.77 -0.14
C CYS A 124 -9.07 26.46 0.92
N ASN A 125 -8.04 25.72 0.53
CA ASN A 125 -6.88 25.41 1.38
C ASN A 125 -6.09 26.65 1.82
N ALA A 126 -6.21 27.77 1.12
CA ALA A 126 -5.58 29.05 1.48
C ALA A 126 -6.43 29.89 2.43
N GLY A 127 -7.62 29.42 2.83
CA GLY A 127 -8.51 30.09 3.79
C GLY A 127 -9.69 30.84 3.17
N ASP A 128 -10.03 30.59 1.89
CA ASP A 128 -11.24 31.13 1.28
C ASP A 128 -12.42 30.16 1.44
N ASP A 129 -13.27 30.39 2.45
CA ASP A 129 -14.44 29.56 2.75
C ASP A 129 -15.44 29.48 1.59
N ASN A 130 -15.57 30.55 0.79
CA ASN A 130 -16.45 30.56 -0.38
C ASN A 130 -15.90 29.67 -1.50
N ALA A 131 -14.57 29.55 -1.60
CA ALA A 131 -13.94 28.63 -2.53
C ALA A 131 -14.16 27.16 -2.15
N CYS A 132 -14.36 26.82 -0.87
CA CYS A 132 -14.60 25.44 -0.43
C CYS A 132 -15.93 24.87 -0.95
N SER A 133 -17.02 25.64 -0.80
CA SER A 133 -18.33 25.24 -1.30
C SER A 133 -18.37 25.22 -2.83
N THR A 134 -17.69 26.17 -3.48
CA THR A 134 -17.52 26.21 -4.94
C THR A 134 -16.72 25.01 -5.45
N ALA A 135 -15.63 24.66 -4.77
CA ALA A 135 -14.82 23.48 -5.07
C ALA A 135 -15.67 22.22 -4.97
N TYR A 136 -16.44 22.05 -3.90
CA TYR A 136 -17.30 20.88 -3.71
C TYR A 136 -18.25 20.68 -4.89
N ALA A 137 -18.96 21.74 -5.28
CA ALA A 137 -19.84 21.71 -6.43
C ALA A 137 -19.07 21.37 -7.72
N MET A 138 -18.02 22.13 -8.05
CA MET A 138 -17.29 21.96 -9.31
C MET A 138 -16.66 20.57 -9.44
N CYS A 139 -16.05 20.07 -8.38
CA CYS A 139 -15.38 18.77 -8.36
C CYS A 139 -16.40 17.62 -8.48
N ASN A 140 -17.50 17.67 -7.75
CA ASN A 140 -18.50 16.59 -7.82
C ASN A 140 -19.29 16.61 -9.13
N TYR A 141 -19.66 17.80 -9.63
CA TYR A 141 -20.33 17.92 -10.92
C TYR A 141 -19.41 17.52 -12.08
N GLY A 142 -18.13 17.87 -12.00
CA GLY A 142 -17.14 17.64 -13.04
C GLY A 142 -16.62 16.20 -13.11
N GLU A 143 -16.42 15.55 -11.96
CA GLU A 143 -15.77 14.24 -11.89
C GLU A 143 -16.75 13.11 -11.54
N LEU A 144 -17.66 13.32 -10.59
CA LEU A 144 -18.53 12.23 -10.12
C LEU A 144 -19.73 12.01 -11.04
N ILE A 145 -20.35 13.06 -11.58
CA ILE A 145 -21.52 12.90 -12.44
C ILE A 145 -21.20 12.13 -13.73
N PRO A 146 -20.15 12.47 -14.50
CA PRO A 146 -19.82 11.72 -15.71
C PRO A 146 -19.61 10.23 -15.43
N TYR A 147 -18.98 9.90 -14.30
CA TYR A 147 -18.86 8.53 -13.83
C TYR A 147 -20.23 7.91 -13.50
N GLN A 148 -21.06 8.58 -12.69
CA GLN A 148 -22.37 8.05 -12.28
C GLN A 148 -23.30 7.76 -13.46
N LEU A 149 -23.23 8.57 -14.53
CA LEU A 149 -24.00 8.38 -15.76
C LEU A 149 -23.64 7.08 -16.49
N THR A 150 -22.48 6.48 -16.23
CA THR A 150 -22.12 5.16 -16.78
C THR A 150 -22.90 4.00 -16.13
N GLY A 151 -23.53 4.25 -14.97
CA GLY A 151 -24.23 3.25 -14.17
C GLY A 151 -23.34 2.23 -13.47
N TYR A 152 -22.00 2.39 -13.52
CA TYR A 152 -21.09 1.55 -12.74
C TYR A 152 -21.11 1.95 -11.25
N ASN A 153 -20.75 1.00 -10.39
CA ASN A 153 -20.72 1.21 -8.96
C ASN A 153 -19.47 2.04 -8.60
N PRO A 154 -19.63 3.25 -8.02
CA PRO A 154 -18.50 4.14 -7.75
C PRO A 154 -17.52 3.60 -6.69
N TYR A 155 -17.95 2.59 -5.91
CA TYR A 155 -17.13 1.87 -4.93
C TYR A 155 -16.46 0.61 -5.52
N ASP A 156 -16.93 0.11 -6.66
CA ASP A 156 -16.33 -1.01 -7.39
C ASP A 156 -16.67 -0.94 -8.88
N MET A 157 -15.72 -0.41 -9.67
CA MET A 157 -15.87 -0.23 -11.12
C MET A 157 -16.09 -1.52 -11.91
N ARG A 158 -15.92 -2.70 -11.31
CA ARG A 158 -16.13 -3.98 -11.98
C ARG A 158 -17.62 -4.33 -12.11
N ILE A 159 -18.49 -3.71 -11.31
CA ILE A 159 -19.91 -4.04 -11.22
C ILE A 159 -20.81 -2.83 -11.49
N LYS A 160 -22.08 -3.10 -11.82
CA LYS A 160 -23.10 -2.05 -11.95
C LYS A 160 -23.65 -1.63 -10.60
N CYS A 161 -24.07 -0.37 -10.48
CA CYS A 161 -24.75 0.12 -9.29
C CYS A 161 -26.18 -0.44 -9.25
N GLU A 162 -26.43 -1.46 -8.44
CA GLU A 162 -27.73 -2.12 -8.38
C GLU A 162 -28.73 -1.41 -7.45
N LYS A 163 -28.25 -0.88 -6.33
CA LYS A 163 -29.08 -0.29 -5.27
C LYS A 163 -28.61 1.13 -4.91
N PRO A 164 -29.03 2.16 -5.65
CA PRO A 164 -28.73 3.54 -5.28
C PRO A 164 -29.27 3.85 -3.87
N PRO A 165 -28.57 4.69 -3.09
CA PRO A 165 -27.43 5.50 -3.51
C PRO A 165 -26.05 4.94 -3.14
N LEU A 166 -25.99 3.90 -2.29
CA LEU A 166 -24.73 3.28 -1.88
C LEU A 166 -24.31 2.11 -2.79
N CYS A 167 -25.12 1.78 -3.79
CA CYS A 167 -24.89 0.75 -4.81
C CYS A 167 -24.80 -0.69 -4.29
N TYR A 168 -25.02 -0.91 -3.00
CA TYR A 168 -25.12 -2.22 -2.34
C TYR A 168 -26.41 -2.33 -1.52
N ASP A 169 -26.84 -3.56 -1.26
CA ASP A 169 -28.02 -3.83 -0.44
C ASP A 169 -27.66 -3.85 1.05
N PHE A 170 -28.16 -2.86 1.80
CA PHE A 170 -28.03 -2.75 3.25
C PHE A 170 -29.31 -3.17 3.99
N GLY A 171 -30.32 -3.69 3.30
CA GLY A 171 -31.65 -3.98 3.85
C GLY A 171 -31.63 -4.95 5.03
N ALA A 172 -30.75 -5.96 4.99
CA ALA A 172 -30.58 -6.90 6.10
C ALA A 172 -30.09 -6.21 7.39
N VAL A 173 -29.10 -5.33 7.27
CA VAL A 173 -28.54 -4.56 8.40
C VAL A 173 -29.58 -3.57 8.92
N GLU A 174 -30.27 -2.87 8.03
CA GLU A 174 -31.35 -1.94 8.40
C GLU A 174 -32.49 -2.64 9.13
N THR A 175 -32.89 -3.83 8.66
CA THR A 175 -33.93 -4.64 9.30
C THR A 175 -33.48 -5.08 10.69
N PHE A 176 -32.26 -5.61 10.81
CA PHE A 176 -31.72 -6.08 12.08
C PHE A 176 -31.61 -4.97 13.13
N LEU A 177 -31.06 -3.81 12.77
CA LEU A 177 -30.84 -2.69 13.70
C LEU A 177 -32.09 -1.88 14.02
N ASN A 178 -33.17 -2.05 13.25
CA ASN A 178 -34.49 -1.50 13.55
C ASN A 178 -35.44 -2.51 14.21
N ASP A 179 -35.03 -3.78 14.38
CA ASP A 179 -35.80 -4.74 15.15
C ASP A 179 -35.88 -4.34 16.62
N LYS A 180 -37.08 -4.44 17.21
CA LYS A 180 -37.35 -3.95 18.56
C LYS A 180 -36.56 -4.72 19.62
N ALA A 181 -36.47 -6.05 19.49
CA ALA A 181 -35.72 -6.85 20.45
C ALA A 181 -34.22 -6.53 20.36
N THR A 182 -33.69 -6.32 19.16
CA THR A 182 -32.31 -5.84 18.97
C THR A 182 -32.09 -4.48 19.65
N GLN A 183 -32.98 -3.52 19.44
CA GLN A 183 -32.87 -2.18 20.03
C GLN A 183 -32.95 -2.19 21.56
N GLU A 184 -33.85 -3.00 22.12
CA GLU A 184 -33.97 -3.20 23.57
C GLU A 184 -32.67 -3.76 24.17
N GLN A 185 -32.05 -4.76 23.52
CA GLN A 185 -30.77 -5.32 23.98
C GLN A 185 -29.60 -4.33 23.88
N LEU A 186 -29.58 -3.49 22.84
CA LEU A 186 -28.56 -2.45 22.66
C LEU A 186 -28.81 -1.20 23.52
N GLY A 187 -29.96 -1.11 24.21
CA GLY A 187 -30.32 0.05 25.02
C GLY A 187 -30.60 1.32 24.19
N VAL A 188 -31.08 1.17 22.95
CA VAL A 188 -31.39 2.28 22.03
C VAL A 188 -32.86 2.26 21.64
N SER A 189 -33.38 3.38 21.14
CA SER A 189 -34.80 3.49 20.77
C SER A 189 -35.05 4.37 19.53
N LYS A 190 -34.01 4.61 18.72
CA LYS A 190 -34.07 5.50 17.56
C LYS A 190 -34.12 4.70 16.27
N LYS A 191 -34.83 5.22 15.27
CA LYS A 191 -34.78 4.67 13.91
C LYS A 191 -33.34 4.75 13.39
N TRP A 192 -32.79 3.60 13.06
CA TRP A 192 -31.46 3.46 12.50
C TRP A 192 -31.49 3.61 10.98
N GLY A 193 -30.43 4.18 10.41
CA GLY A 193 -30.19 4.21 8.98
C GLY A 193 -28.69 4.29 8.69
N SER A 194 -28.26 3.65 7.60
CA SER A 194 -26.85 3.48 7.25
C SER A 194 -26.10 4.80 7.07
N CYS A 195 -26.76 5.83 6.54
CA CYS A 195 -26.18 7.17 6.36
C CYS A 195 -27.21 8.26 6.67
N ASN A 196 -26.83 9.26 7.49
CA ASN A 196 -27.64 10.44 7.72
C ASN A 196 -27.25 11.58 6.76
N ARG A 197 -28.01 11.73 5.67
CA ARG A 197 -27.74 12.72 4.60
C ARG A 197 -27.93 14.18 5.00
N ILE A 198 -28.80 14.48 5.97
CA ILE A 198 -28.95 15.85 6.49
C ILE A 198 -27.63 16.32 7.09
N SER A 199 -26.99 15.40 7.81
CA SER A 199 -25.68 15.67 8.39
C SER A 199 -24.56 15.72 7.34
N ALA A 200 -24.69 15.02 6.19
CA ALA A 200 -23.71 15.04 5.09
C ALA A 200 -23.76 16.34 4.26
N VAL A 201 -24.94 16.81 3.84
CA VAL A 201 -25.06 17.99 2.95
C VAL A 201 -24.58 19.29 3.63
N GLN A 202 -24.83 19.46 4.92
CA GLN A 202 -24.30 20.61 5.70
C GLN A 202 -22.80 20.53 5.95
N ARG A 203 -22.22 19.33 5.83
CA ARG A 203 -20.82 19.03 6.12
C ARG A 203 -20.00 19.19 4.85
N ASP A 204 -20.37 18.55 3.74
CA ASP A 204 -19.47 18.39 2.61
C ASP A 204 -19.02 19.71 1.92
N ALA A 205 -19.77 20.81 2.05
CA ALA A 205 -19.39 22.13 1.54
C ALA A 205 -18.33 22.87 2.40
N LEU A 206 -18.25 22.56 3.71
CA LEU A 206 -17.28 23.12 4.67
C LEU A 206 -15.98 22.30 4.72
N LEU A 207 -15.88 21.25 3.90
CA LEU A 207 -15.03 20.09 4.15
C LEU A 207 -14.06 19.74 3.00
N MET A 208 -14.08 20.54 1.94
CA MET A 208 -13.04 20.52 0.90
C MET A 208 -11.62 20.95 1.36
N PRO A 209 -11.39 21.65 2.50
CA PRO A 209 -10.03 21.91 2.93
C PRO A 209 -9.27 20.61 3.17
N GLN A 210 -8.07 20.53 2.61
CA GLN A 210 -7.05 19.59 3.04
C GLN A 210 -6.77 19.80 4.54
N ASN A 211 -6.47 18.70 5.24
CA ASN A 211 -6.06 18.72 6.64
C ASN A 211 -4.61 19.26 6.84
N LYS A 212 -4.19 20.28 6.08
CA LYS A 212 -2.79 20.78 5.98
C LYS A 212 -2.11 21.07 7.32
N ASN A 213 -2.88 21.49 8.33
CA ASN A 213 -2.34 21.96 9.61
C ASN A 213 -2.54 20.98 10.78
N LYS A 214 -3.12 19.79 10.53
CA LYS A 214 -3.35 18.75 11.55
C LYS A 214 -2.52 17.49 11.31
N GLU A 215 -1.59 17.58 10.39
CA GLU A 215 -0.59 16.56 10.08
C GLU A 215 0.78 17.04 10.62
N PRO A 216 1.04 17.00 11.94
CA PRO A 216 2.35 17.35 12.48
C PRO A 216 3.34 16.23 12.17
N ASN A 217 4.61 16.46 12.51
CA ASN A 217 5.75 15.52 12.57
C ASN A 217 5.53 14.17 13.33
N PHE A 218 4.28 13.74 13.57
CA PHE A 218 3.85 12.46 14.11
C PHE A 218 4.16 11.27 13.17
N TYR A 219 4.28 11.51 11.86
CA TYR A 219 4.58 10.51 10.83
C TYR A 219 5.92 9.79 11.02
N VAL A 220 6.82 10.32 11.84
CA VAL A 220 8.17 9.77 12.09
C VAL A 220 8.22 8.89 13.35
N ASN A 221 7.24 8.99 14.26
CA ASN A 221 7.24 8.25 15.53
C ASN A 221 6.07 7.29 15.73
N ALA A 222 5.06 7.31 14.86
CA ALA A 222 4.02 6.28 14.83
C ALA A 222 4.43 5.18 13.84
N ALA A 223 4.85 4.02 14.36
CA ALA A 223 5.37 2.88 13.59
C ALA A 223 4.38 2.23 12.61
N ALA A 224 3.21 2.83 12.35
CA ALA A 224 2.19 2.30 11.44
C ALA A 224 1.24 3.41 11.00
N TRP A 225 1.55 4.07 9.89
CA TRP A 225 0.57 4.81 9.09
C TRP A 225 0.26 3.95 7.87
N HIS A 226 -0.98 3.44 7.77
CA HIS A 226 -1.40 2.59 6.65
C HIS A 226 -2.57 3.23 5.95
N ALA A 227 -2.31 3.90 4.83
CA ALA A 227 -3.34 4.17 3.85
C ALA A 227 -3.50 2.93 2.96
N VAL A 228 -4.68 2.35 2.95
CA VAL A 228 -5.05 1.17 2.16
C VAL A 228 -6.08 1.65 1.16
N SER A 229 -6.06 1.23 -0.09
CA SER A 229 -7.19 1.51 -0.99
C SER A 229 -7.37 0.39 -1.99
N SER A 230 -8.63 0.06 -2.27
CA SER A 230 -9.04 -0.92 -3.28
C SER A 230 -8.79 -0.38 -4.70
N ARG A 231 -8.17 -1.20 -5.56
CA ARG A 231 -7.77 -0.79 -6.92
C ARG A 231 -8.93 -0.51 -7.90
N CYS A 232 -10.16 -0.69 -7.43
CA CYS A 232 -11.39 -0.61 -8.23
C CYS A 232 -12.34 0.49 -7.72
N ASP A 233 -11.97 1.23 -6.68
CA ASP A 233 -12.76 2.35 -6.16
C ASP A 233 -12.39 3.64 -6.88
N THR A 234 -13.43 4.31 -7.38
CA THR A 234 -13.31 5.63 -8.05
C THR A 234 -13.54 6.80 -7.13
N LEU A 235 -14.30 6.64 -6.05
CA LEU A 235 -14.56 7.72 -5.09
C LEU A 235 -13.33 8.05 -4.26
N THR A 236 -12.43 7.10 -4.07
CA THR A 236 -11.12 7.35 -3.49
C THR A 236 -10.06 6.60 -4.30
N PRO A 237 -9.58 7.21 -5.40
CA PRO A 237 -8.62 6.57 -6.28
C PRO A 237 -7.42 6.02 -5.51
N TRP A 238 -7.20 4.70 -5.60
CA TRP A 238 -6.13 3.98 -4.90
C TRP A 238 -4.72 4.51 -5.15
N LEU A 239 -4.56 5.18 -6.31
CA LEU A 239 -3.40 5.93 -6.75
C LEU A 239 -2.79 6.82 -5.66
N LEU A 240 -3.55 7.20 -4.63
CA LEU A 240 -3.08 8.10 -3.58
C LEU A 240 -2.91 7.53 -2.17
N ALA A 241 -3.43 6.35 -1.82
CA ALA A 241 -3.08 5.74 -0.54
C ALA A 241 -1.55 5.49 -0.46
N VAL A 242 -0.94 5.16 -1.59
CA VAL A 242 0.50 4.97 -1.74
C VAL A 242 1.22 6.33 -1.88
N ARG A 243 0.74 7.25 -2.74
CA ARG A 243 1.37 8.58 -2.96
C ARG A 243 1.29 9.60 -1.82
N LEU A 244 0.28 9.56 -0.96
CA LEU A 244 0.18 10.48 0.18
C LEU A 244 1.21 10.18 1.28
N VAL A 245 1.62 8.91 1.43
CA VAL A 245 2.77 8.52 2.26
C VAL A 245 4.05 9.11 1.70
N GLU A 246 4.17 9.14 0.37
CA GLU A 246 5.37 9.54 -0.38
C GLU A 246 5.59 11.06 -0.36
N LEU A 247 4.57 11.87 -0.62
CA LEU A 247 4.72 13.32 -0.74
C LEU A 247 4.97 14.07 0.57
N LYS A 248 4.58 13.51 1.73
CA LYS A 248 4.53 14.26 3.01
C LYS A 248 5.54 13.82 4.07
N THR A 249 6.18 12.66 3.91
CA THR A 249 7.26 12.20 4.80
C THR A 249 8.62 12.84 4.47
N GLY A 250 8.71 13.65 3.41
CA GLY A 250 10.00 14.08 2.87
C GLY A 250 10.79 12.93 2.23
N ALA A 251 10.19 11.74 2.12
CA ALA A 251 10.74 10.66 1.32
C ALA A 251 10.58 11.03 -0.16
N ASN A 252 11.68 11.51 -0.75
CA ASN A 252 11.83 11.69 -2.18
C ASN A 252 11.24 10.47 -2.94
N PRO A 253 10.59 10.64 -4.11
CA PRO A 253 9.83 9.59 -4.81
C PRO A 253 10.68 8.46 -5.42
N THR A 254 11.90 8.29 -4.93
CA THR A 254 12.88 7.30 -5.35
C THR A 254 13.74 6.95 -4.15
N VAL A 255 13.14 6.46 -3.08
CA VAL A 255 13.89 5.51 -2.28
C VAL A 255 13.79 4.18 -3.02
N ASP A 256 14.51 4.12 -4.15
CA ASP A 256 14.68 2.87 -4.88
C ASP A 256 15.33 1.93 -3.87
N VAL A 257 14.67 0.81 -3.55
CA VAL A 257 15.26 -0.17 -2.64
C VAL A 257 16.64 -0.58 -3.16
N LYS A 258 16.89 -0.55 -4.48
CA LYS A 258 18.22 -0.75 -5.08
C LYS A 258 19.19 0.38 -4.73
N GLU A 259 18.73 1.63 -4.67
CA GLU A 259 19.54 2.77 -4.24
C GLU A 259 19.89 2.67 -2.74
N LEU A 260 18.92 2.39 -1.86
CA LEU A 260 19.21 2.13 -0.44
C LEU A 260 20.15 0.95 -0.23
N THR A 261 19.92 -0.14 -0.96
CA THR A 261 20.79 -1.33 -0.92
C THR A 261 22.20 -0.97 -1.36
N SER A 262 22.34 -0.11 -2.38
CA SER A 262 23.66 0.37 -2.85
C SER A 262 24.35 1.31 -1.84
N GLN A 263 23.57 2.01 -1.01
CA GLN A 263 24.05 2.87 0.06
C GLN A 263 24.35 2.10 1.35
N GLY A 264 23.96 0.82 1.44
CA GLY A 264 24.16 -0.04 2.60
C GLY A 264 23.21 0.25 3.77
N ASP A 265 22.16 1.05 3.57
CA ASP A 265 21.20 1.42 4.62
C ASP A 265 20.18 0.31 4.83
N THR A 266 20.61 -0.71 5.58
CA THR A 266 19.84 -1.94 5.78
C THR A 266 18.57 -1.70 6.61
N ASP A 267 18.62 -0.78 7.57
CA ASP A 267 17.48 -0.45 8.41
C ASP A 267 16.37 0.24 7.58
N ALA A 268 16.73 1.16 6.69
CA ALA A 268 15.78 1.77 5.76
C ALA A 268 15.16 0.74 4.79
N VAL A 269 15.95 -0.21 4.29
CA VAL A 269 15.43 -1.30 3.45
C VAL A 269 14.43 -2.16 4.21
N ILE A 270 14.75 -2.54 5.46
CA ILE A 270 13.85 -3.31 6.32
C ILE A 270 12.54 -2.53 6.56
N GLU A 271 12.61 -1.23 6.86
CA GLU A 271 11.43 -0.40 7.08
C GLU A 271 10.53 -0.36 5.84
N CYS A 272 11.10 -0.18 4.64
CA CYS A 272 10.38 -0.25 3.38
C CYS A 272 9.69 -1.61 3.17
N ARG A 273 10.37 -2.72 3.49
CA ARG A 273 9.81 -4.07 3.35
C ARG A 273 8.71 -4.37 4.36
N ILE A 274 8.80 -3.85 5.60
CA ILE A 274 7.72 -3.93 6.61
C ILE A 274 6.47 -3.22 6.10
N LYS A 275 6.63 -2.01 5.53
CA LYS A 275 5.53 -1.23 4.94
C LYS A 275 4.89 -1.98 3.78
N GLN A 276 5.70 -2.54 2.87
CA GLN A 276 5.24 -3.36 1.75
C GLN A 276 4.44 -4.59 2.21
N LEU A 277 4.95 -5.35 3.18
CA LEU A 277 4.27 -6.53 3.71
C LEU A 277 2.94 -6.18 4.37
N SER A 278 2.91 -5.09 5.13
CA SER A 278 1.69 -4.62 5.80
C SER A 278 0.59 -4.31 4.80
N LEU A 279 0.93 -3.65 3.69
CA LEU A 279 0.01 -3.39 2.59
C LEU A 279 -0.52 -4.70 1.98
N GLN A 280 0.35 -5.67 1.69
CA GLN A 280 -0.07 -6.93 1.09
C GLN A 280 -0.95 -7.79 2.02
N ARG A 281 -0.69 -7.77 3.34
CA ARG A 281 -1.55 -8.45 4.32
C ARG A 281 -2.97 -7.91 4.30
N VAL A 282 -3.11 -6.60 4.20
CA VAL A 282 -4.44 -5.97 4.09
C VAL A 282 -5.10 -6.35 2.77
N LEU A 283 -4.39 -6.25 1.64
CA LEU A 283 -4.95 -6.61 0.34
C LEU A 283 -5.43 -8.07 0.29
N ALA A 284 -4.62 -9.00 0.80
CA ALA A 284 -4.95 -10.42 0.84
C ALA A 284 -6.14 -10.71 1.77
N ASN A 285 -6.09 -10.23 3.02
CA ASN A 285 -7.05 -10.65 4.05
C ASN A 285 -8.39 -9.90 3.99
N LEU A 286 -8.39 -8.62 3.58
CA LEU A 286 -9.60 -7.79 3.56
C LEU A 286 -10.25 -7.73 2.18
N HIS A 287 -9.46 -7.83 1.11
CA HIS A 287 -9.95 -7.63 -0.26
C HIS A 287 -9.86 -8.88 -1.14
N GLN A 288 -9.55 -10.05 -0.56
CA GLN A 288 -9.45 -11.34 -1.25
C GLN A 288 -8.51 -11.29 -2.48
N PHE A 289 -7.44 -10.49 -2.40
CA PHE A 289 -6.42 -10.48 -3.45
C PHE A 289 -5.69 -11.83 -3.52
N PRO A 290 -5.09 -12.16 -4.68
CA PRO A 290 -4.23 -13.34 -4.79
C PRO A 290 -3.16 -13.34 -3.69
N LEU A 291 -2.94 -14.50 -3.09
CA LEU A 291 -1.98 -14.68 -1.99
C LEU A 291 -0.51 -14.59 -2.45
N GLN A 292 -0.25 -14.62 -3.77
CA GLN A 292 1.10 -14.56 -4.34
C GLN A 292 1.89 -13.29 -3.94
N PRO A 293 1.39 -12.06 -4.13
CA PRO A 293 2.06 -10.84 -3.66
C PRO A 293 2.36 -10.81 -2.15
N LEU A 294 1.52 -11.45 -1.33
CA LEU A 294 1.76 -11.58 0.11
C LEU A 294 2.97 -12.47 0.39
N ILE A 295 3.07 -13.62 -0.28
CA ILE A 295 4.22 -14.54 -0.17
C ILE A 295 5.51 -13.84 -0.61
N GLN A 296 5.48 -13.14 -1.75
CA GLN A 296 6.63 -12.42 -2.27
C GLN A 296 7.08 -11.28 -1.33
N ALA A 297 6.15 -10.56 -0.72
CA ALA A 297 6.49 -9.53 0.26
C ALA A 297 7.07 -10.12 1.57
N GLN A 298 6.61 -11.28 2.00
CA GLN A 298 7.19 -12.00 3.14
C GLN A 298 8.63 -12.44 2.82
N ALA A 299 8.88 -13.00 1.63
CA ALA A 299 10.20 -13.42 1.18
C ALA A 299 11.20 -12.24 1.11
N ALA A 300 10.78 -11.13 0.49
CA ALA A 300 11.62 -9.93 0.36
C ALA A 300 11.95 -9.28 1.71
N LEU A 301 11.04 -9.35 2.69
CA LEU A 301 11.32 -8.89 4.06
C LEU A 301 12.29 -9.84 4.79
N ALA A 302 12.16 -11.15 4.58
CA ALA A 302 13.08 -12.12 5.16
C ALA A 302 14.52 -11.93 4.66
N GLU A 303 14.71 -11.65 3.36
CA GLU A 303 16.02 -11.32 2.80
C GLU A 303 16.61 -10.06 3.44
N ALA A 304 15.82 -8.99 3.58
CA ALA A 304 16.26 -7.75 4.22
C ALA A 304 16.65 -7.98 5.68
N TYR A 305 15.88 -8.75 6.43
CA TYR A 305 16.24 -9.16 7.80
C TYR A 305 17.52 -10.01 7.84
N GLY A 306 17.70 -10.90 6.87
CA GLY A 306 18.93 -11.70 6.74
C GLY A 306 20.16 -10.81 6.55
N GLN A 307 20.09 -9.84 5.65
CA GLN A 307 21.16 -8.86 5.42
C GLN A 307 21.44 -8.01 6.66
N GLY A 308 20.42 -7.67 7.45
CA GLY A 308 20.54 -6.94 8.70
C GLY A 308 20.96 -7.78 9.92
N GLY A 309 21.21 -9.08 9.75
CA GLY A 309 21.57 -9.98 10.85
C GLY A 309 20.40 -10.41 11.76
N TYR A 310 19.16 -10.05 11.42
CA TYR A 310 17.94 -10.38 12.14
C TYR A 310 17.40 -11.77 11.76
N PHE A 311 18.24 -12.78 11.93
CA PHE A 311 18.01 -14.13 11.40
C PHE A 311 16.79 -14.86 11.97
N ALA A 312 16.40 -14.57 13.22
CA ALA A 312 15.20 -15.14 13.80
C ALA A 312 13.95 -14.62 13.07
N GLN A 313 13.85 -13.30 12.90
CA GLN A 313 12.77 -12.64 12.17
C GLN A 313 12.71 -13.11 10.72
N ALA A 314 13.86 -13.23 10.05
CA ALA A 314 13.93 -13.75 8.68
C ALA A 314 13.29 -15.15 8.57
N ARG A 315 13.62 -16.07 9.49
CA ARG A 315 13.05 -17.42 9.51
C ARG A 315 11.55 -17.43 9.80
N ASP A 316 11.08 -16.58 10.71
CA ASP A 316 9.65 -16.47 11.03
C ASP A 316 8.84 -16.01 9.81
N HIS A 317 9.36 -15.03 9.05
CA HIS A 317 8.72 -14.55 7.83
C HIS A 317 8.72 -15.61 6.71
N LEU A 318 9.81 -16.36 6.55
CA LEU A 318 9.85 -17.50 5.61
C LEU A 318 8.88 -18.61 6.00
N ALA A 319 8.77 -18.93 7.30
CA ALA A 319 7.80 -19.91 7.79
C ALA A 319 6.36 -19.50 7.49
N GLN A 320 6.00 -18.25 7.80
CA GLN A 320 4.69 -17.70 7.48
C GLN A 320 4.41 -17.73 5.96
N ALA A 321 5.40 -17.41 5.14
CA ALA A 321 5.25 -17.42 3.69
C ALA A 321 5.00 -18.85 3.16
N ARG A 322 5.68 -19.86 3.71
CA ARG A 322 5.44 -21.27 3.37
C ARG A 322 4.04 -21.70 3.79
N ASP A 323 3.58 -21.33 4.98
CA ASP A 323 2.23 -21.70 5.44
C ASP A 323 1.15 -21.14 4.50
N VAL A 324 1.30 -19.88 4.08
CA VAL A 324 0.39 -19.25 3.09
C VAL A 324 0.50 -19.92 1.72
N CYS A 325 1.70 -20.31 1.29
CA CYS A 325 1.92 -20.99 0.01
C CYS A 325 1.24 -22.38 -0.04
N HIS A 326 1.34 -23.17 1.03
CA HIS A 326 0.70 -24.49 1.10
C HIS A 326 -0.82 -24.41 1.29
N GLY A 327 -1.33 -23.34 1.91
CA GLY A 327 -2.75 -23.13 2.16
C GLY A 327 -3.54 -22.48 1.01
N GLY A 328 -2.86 -21.95 -0.01
CA GLY A 328 -3.51 -21.25 -1.13
C GLY A 328 -3.93 -22.18 -2.28
N ILE A 329 -4.90 -21.72 -3.07
CA ILE A 329 -5.34 -22.41 -4.30
C ILE A 329 -4.47 -21.91 -5.45
N TYR A 330 -3.49 -22.72 -5.85
CA TYR A 330 -2.57 -22.45 -6.96
C TYR A 330 -2.60 -23.60 -7.96
N ASP A 331 -2.28 -23.32 -9.23
CA ASP A 331 -1.89 -24.40 -10.14
C ASP A 331 -0.50 -24.94 -9.76
N ASP A 332 -0.20 -26.19 -10.15
CA ASP A 332 1.04 -26.87 -9.79
C ASP A 332 2.29 -26.07 -10.19
N ARG A 333 2.24 -25.37 -11.33
CA ARG A 333 3.37 -24.59 -11.85
C ARG A 333 3.57 -23.29 -11.08
N GLN A 334 2.49 -22.60 -10.71
CA GLN A 334 2.53 -21.38 -9.88
C GLN A 334 3.01 -21.68 -8.46
N HIS A 335 2.55 -22.78 -7.88
CA HIS A 335 3.02 -23.23 -6.57
C HIS A 335 4.52 -23.52 -6.59
N GLN A 336 5.03 -24.23 -7.61
CA GLN A 336 6.46 -24.48 -7.76
C GLN A 336 7.29 -23.20 -7.96
N ARG A 337 6.76 -22.19 -8.67
CA ARG A 337 7.43 -20.87 -8.81
C ARG A 337 7.57 -20.18 -7.46
N LEU A 338 6.50 -20.12 -6.68
CA LEU A 338 6.50 -19.52 -5.34
C LEU A 338 7.44 -20.27 -4.39
N GLN A 339 7.49 -21.60 -4.48
CA GLN A 339 8.46 -22.39 -3.73
C GLN A 339 9.90 -22.07 -4.12
N ALA A 340 10.19 -21.86 -5.40
CA ALA A 340 11.51 -21.44 -5.85
C ALA A 340 11.90 -20.09 -5.22
N ASP A 341 11.03 -19.09 -5.23
CA ASP A 341 11.27 -17.77 -4.62
C ASP A 341 11.61 -17.88 -3.14
N LEU A 342 10.87 -18.72 -2.41
CA LEU A 342 11.10 -18.94 -0.99
C LEU A 342 12.43 -19.63 -0.70
N LEU A 343 12.86 -20.56 -1.57
CA LEU A 343 14.17 -21.19 -1.47
C LEU A 343 15.30 -20.19 -1.76
N VAL A 344 15.12 -19.28 -2.72
CA VAL A 344 16.10 -18.21 -2.98
C VAL A 344 16.28 -17.33 -1.75
N ALA A 345 15.17 -16.86 -1.17
CA ALA A 345 15.19 -16.03 0.03
C ALA A 345 15.84 -16.76 1.22
N GLU A 346 15.51 -18.04 1.43
CA GLU A 346 16.12 -18.87 2.47
C GLU A 346 17.63 -19.07 2.25
N GLY A 347 18.05 -19.37 1.01
CA GLY A 347 19.46 -19.52 0.65
C GLY A 347 20.27 -18.24 0.90
N SER A 348 19.68 -17.09 0.57
CA SER A 348 20.25 -15.75 0.85
C SER A 348 20.44 -15.51 2.36
N VAL A 349 19.45 -15.91 3.18
CA VAL A 349 19.54 -15.82 4.65
C VAL A 349 20.63 -16.75 5.20
N TYR A 350 20.75 -17.98 4.71
CA TYR A 350 21.84 -18.89 5.12
C TYR A 350 23.22 -18.37 4.73
N LEU A 351 23.34 -17.79 3.53
CA LEU A 351 24.58 -17.15 3.10
C LEU A 351 24.96 -15.99 4.03
N ALA A 352 24.00 -15.12 4.39
CA ALA A 352 24.23 -14.03 5.33
C ALA A 352 24.63 -14.51 6.75
N GLN A 353 24.21 -15.72 7.16
CA GLN A 353 24.64 -16.36 8.42
C GLN A 353 26.03 -17.00 8.34
N GLY A 354 26.65 -17.05 7.15
CA GLY A 354 27.89 -17.80 6.92
C GLY A 354 27.70 -19.32 6.88
N GLN A 355 26.46 -19.82 6.74
CA GLN A 355 26.16 -21.25 6.63
C GLN A 355 26.26 -21.71 5.17
N LEU A 356 27.49 -21.75 4.66
CA LEU A 356 27.77 -21.86 3.22
C LEU A 356 27.30 -23.19 2.61
N GLU A 357 27.39 -24.31 3.33
CA GLU A 357 26.90 -25.62 2.89
C GLU A 357 25.37 -25.66 2.78
N ALA A 358 24.68 -25.05 3.75
CA ALA A 358 23.22 -24.97 3.75
C ALA A 358 22.74 -24.04 2.62
N ALA A 359 23.38 -22.88 2.46
CA ALA A 359 23.09 -21.93 1.40
C ALA A 359 23.27 -22.57 0.01
N GLU A 360 24.40 -23.24 -0.24
CA GLU A 360 24.66 -23.90 -1.54
C GLU A 360 23.58 -24.93 -1.86
N LYS A 361 23.26 -25.81 -0.91
CA LYS A 361 22.27 -26.87 -1.09
C LYS A 361 20.90 -26.30 -1.47
N ILE A 362 20.42 -25.29 -0.72
CA ILE A 362 19.11 -24.68 -0.94
C ILE A 362 19.07 -23.90 -2.26
N LEU A 363 20.12 -23.16 -2.60
CA LEU A 363 20.18 -22.39 -3.85
C LEU A 363 20.27 -23.29 -5.09
N LEU A 364 20.94 -24.44 -5.01
CA LEU A 364 20.94 -25.43 -6.09
C LEU A 364 19.54 -26.03 -6.30
N GLU A 365 18.78 -26.25 -5.23
CA GLU A 365 17.40 -26.70 -5.31
C GLU A 365 16.49 -25.61 -5.92
N ALA A 366 16.68 -24.36 -5.52
CA ALA A 366 15.99 -23.21 -6.10
C ALA A 366 16.27 -23.07 -7.61
N ALA A 367 17.54 -23.23 -8.02
CA ALA A 367 17.93 -23.21 -9.43
C ALA A 367 17.26 -24.33 -10.24
N ARG A 368 17.20 -25.54 -9.69
CA ARG A 368 16.53 -26.69 -10.33
C ARG A 368 15.04 -26.39 -10.56
N LEU A 369 14.34 -25.93 -9.51
CA LEU A 369 12.91 -25.65 -9.57
C LEU A 369 12.58 -24.44 -10.46
N GLY A 370 13.44 -23.41 -10.43
CA GLY A 370 13.35 -22.24 -11.30
C GLY A 370 13.46 -22.62 -12.78
N ARG A 371 14.44 -23.46 -13.15
CA ARG A 371 14.58 -23.96 -14.53
C ARG A 371 13.36 -24.74 -15.00
N GLU A 372 12.81 -25.61 -14.17
CA GLU A 372 11.64 -26.42 -14.50
C GLU A 372 10.37 -25.57 -14.74
N THR A 373 10.26 -24.41 -14.08
CA THR A 373 9.04 -23.60 -14.08
C THR A 373 9.09 -22.34 -14.96
N ARG A 374 10.28 -21.79 -15.20
CA ARG A 374 10.51 -20.51 -15.91
C ARG A 374 11.47 -20.63 -17.10
N GLY A 375 12.26 -21.71 -17.18
CA GLY A 375 13.32 -21.87 -18.19
C GLY A 375 14.65 -21.25 -17.76
N GLU A 376 15.69 -21.42 -18.58
CA GLU A 376 17.09 -21.06 -18.22
C GLU A 376 17.41 -19.56 -18.32
N LEU A 377 16.60 -18.78 -19.03
CA LEU A 377 16.85 -17.35 -19.33
C LEU A 377 16.06 -16.37 -18.44
N ASP A 378 15.64 -16.80 -17.25
CA ASP A 378 14.82 -15.98 -16.34
C ASP A 378 15.66 -15.06 -15.44
N GLN A 379 15.16 -13.86 -15.12
CA GLN A 379 15.85 -12.89 -14.25
C GLN A 379 16.16 -13.45 -12.86
N GLU A 380 15.32 -14.34 -12.33
CA GLU A 380 15.60 -14.99 -11.05
C GLU A 380 16.72 -16.02 -11.16
N ALA A 381 16.88 -16.68 -12.31
CA ALA A 381 18.02 -17.57 -12.54
C ALA A 381 19.35 -16.81 -12.43
N ALA A 382 19.40 -15.57 -12.94
CA ALA A 382 20.55 -14.69 -12.75
C ALA A 382 20.80 -14.36 -11.28
N HIS A 383 19.74 -14.14 -10.49
CA HIS A 383 19.87 -13.87 -9.06
C HIS A 383 20.41 -15.07 -8.28
N VAL A 384 19.91 -16.28 -8.55
CA VAL A 384 20.39 -17.52 -7.92
C VAL A 384 21.87 -17.76 -8.23
N HIS A 385 22.29 -17.53 -9.47
CA HIS A 385 23.69 -17.63 -9.86
C HIS A 385 24.59 -16.58 -9.19
N LEU A 386 24.10 -15.36 -8.94
CA LEU A 386 24.84 -14.38 -8.13
C LEU A 386 25.07 -14.88 -6.70
N LEU A 387 24.05 -15.45 -6.06
CA LEU A 387 24.16 -15.98 -4.69
C LEU A 387 25.08 -17.21 -4.63
N LEU A 388 24.98 -18.14 -5.58
CA LEU A 388 25.89 -19.29 -5.69
C LEU A 388 27.34 -18.87 -5.93
N GLY A 389 27.57 -17.83 -6.73
CA GLY A 389 28.90 -17.23 -6.92
C GLY A 389 29.46 -16.64 -5.62
N GLN A 390 28.62 -15.97 -4.82
CA GLN A 390 29.01 -15.47 -3.50
C GLN A 390 29.34 -16.60 -2.53
N VAL A 391 28.54 -17.68 -2.51
CA VAL A 391 28.83 -18.88 -1.71
C VAL A 391 30.18 -19.47 -2.09
N ALA A 392 30.43 -19.71 -3.39
CA ALA A 392 31.68 -20.27 -3.88
C ALA A 392 32.89 -19.39 -3.53
N SER A 393 32.74 -18.07 -3.68
CA SER A 393 33.77 -17.09 -3.31
C SER A 393 34.09 -17.13 -1.81
N GLN A 394 33.06 -17.20 -0.94
CA GLN A 394 33.26 -17.32 0.51
C GLN A 394 33.87 -18.67 0.93
N LYS A 395 33.66 -19.73 0.15
CA LYS A 395 34.34 -21.03 0.33
C LYS A 395 35.78 -21.06 -0.20
N GLY A 396 36.20 -20.05 -0.95
CA GLY A 396 37.51 -20.00 -1.62
C GLY A 396 37.60 -20.77 -2.93
N ASP A 397 36.46 -21.20 -3.50
CA ASP A 397 36.38 -21.87 -4.81
C ASP A 397 36.13 -20.83 -5.91
N TYR A 398 37.19 -20.11 -6.27
CA TYR A 398 37.10 -18.98 -7.19
C TYR A 398 36.74 -19.39 -8.63
N ASP A 399 37.13 -20.60 -9.06
CA ASP A 399 36.78 -21.11 -10.39
C ASP A 399 35.26 -21.28 -10.51
N LYS A 400 34.63 -21.93 -9.52
CA LYS A 400 33.15 -22.02 -9.49
C LYS A 400 32.47 -20.68 -9.32
N ALA A 401 33.07 -19.76 -8.56
CA ALA A 401 32.54 -18.41 -8.42
C ALA A 401 32.51 -17.69 -9.77
N ILE A 402 33.57 -17.79 -10.56
CA ILE A 402 33.65 -17.23 -11.91
C ILE A 402 32.61 -17.86 -12.84
N ASP A 403 32.41 -19.17 -12.79
CA ASP A 403 31.41 -19.87 -13.60
C ASP A 403 30.00 -19.36 -13.32
N HIS A 404 29.62 -19.28 -12.04
CA HIS A 404 28.30 -18.79 -11.64
C HIS A 404 28.08 -17.31 -11.97
N LEU A 405 29.09 -16.45 -11.72
CA LEU A 405 28.99 -15.03 -12.07
C LEU A 405 28.91 -14.81 -13.58
N SER A 406 29.63 -15.61 -14.36
CA SER A 406 29.56 -15.59 -15.82
C SER A 406 28.18 -15.98 -16.33
N GLU A 407 27.55 -16.99 -15.71
CA GLU A 407 26.20 -17.40 -16.07
C GLU A 407 25.17 -16.34 -15.73
N ALA A 408 25.23 -15.75 -14.52
CA ALA A 408 24.37 -14.63 -14.14
C ALA A 408 24.47 -13.44 -15.13
N TRP A 409 25.69 -13.16 -15.60
CA TRP A 409 25.95 -12.13 -16.59
C TRP A 409 25.34 -12.46 -17.96
N ARG A 410 25.49 -13.71 -18.44
CA ARG A 410 24.90 -14.16 -19.71
C ARG A 410 23.37 -14.05 -19.69
N THR A 411 22.72 -14.51 -18.62
CA THR A 411 21.26 -14.42 -18.47
C THR A 411 20.79 -12.98 -18.56
N ARG A 412 21.48 -12.03 -17.90
CA ARG A 412 21.14 -10.60 -17.96
C ARG A 412 21.40 -9.95 -19.34
N LEU A 413 22.43 -10.39 -20.06
CA LEU A 413 22.72 -9.92 -21.43
C LEU A 413 21.72 -10.45 -22.46
N GLY A 414 21.32 -11.71 -22.35
CA GLY A 414 20.33 -12.31 -23.23
C GLY A 414 18.99 -11.56 -23.18
N ASP A 415 18.59 -11.10 -22.00
CA ASP A 415 17.35 -10.32 -21.81
C ASP A 415 17.43 -8.90 -22.42
N MET A 416 18.61 -8.25 -22.36
CA MET A 416 18.82 -6.95 -23.04
C MET A 416 18.69 -7.05 -24.57
N GLN A 417 19.17 -8.15 -25.18
CA GLN A 417 19.04 -8.34 -26.63
C GLN A 417 17.59 -8.59 -27.07
N VAL A 418 16.75 -9.19 -26.22
CA VAL A 418 15.32 -9.39 -26.47
C VAL A 418 14.55 -8.06 -26.39
N HIS A 419 14.93 -7.18 -25.47
CA HIS A 419 14.32 -5.84 -25.37
C HIS A 419 14.71 -4.89 -26.51
N ASP A 420 15.96 -4.93 -26.99
CA ASP A 420 16.41 -4.12 -28.15
C ASP A 420 15.74 -4.52 -29.48
N HIS A 421 15.11 -5.70 -29.57
CA HIS A 421 14.34 -6.11 -30.75
C HIS A 421 12.93 -5.53 -30.82
N ILE A 422 12.42 -4.90 -29.75
CA ILE A 422 11.09 -4.29 -29.72
C ILE A 422 11.13 -2.81 -30.11
N ASP A 423 12.24 -2.11 -29.84
CA ASP A 423 12.43 -0.71 -30.22
C ASP A 423 13.50 -0.61 -31.33
N GLY A 424 13.06 -0.60 -32.59
CA GLY A 424 13.91 -0.63 -33.79
C GLY A 424 14.89 0.54 -33.96
N LYS A 425 15.91 0.62 -33.12
CA LYS A 425 17.09 1.49 -33.28
C LYS A 425 18.33 0.73 -32.82
N THR A 426 19.07 0.21 -33.80
CA THR A 426 20.43 -0.28 -33.60
C THR A 426 21.33 0.85 -33.08
N ALA A 427 21.74 0.76 -31.81
CA ALA A 427 22.84 1.55 -31.27
C ALA A 427 23.98 0.61 -30.88
N GLU A 428 25.15 0.81 -31.48
CA GLU A 428 26.37 0.06 -31.13
C GLU A 428 26.75 0.27 -29.65
N PRO A 429 27.07 -0.80 -28.90
CA PRO A 429 27.41 -0.65 -27.49
C PRO A 429 28.83 -0.09 -27.34
N THR A 430 28.95 1.17 -26.93
CA THR A 430 30.21 1.74 -26.46
C THR A 430 30.47 1.30 -25.02
N LEU A 431 31.46 0.43 -24.83
CA LEU A 431 31.96 0.00 -23.52
C LEU A 431 32.42 1.18 -22.66
N ARG A 432 31.84 1.33 -21.47
CA ARG A 432 32.50 1.98 -20.32
C ARG A 432 32.66 0.96 -19.20
N VAL A 433 33.87 0.45 -19.06
CA VAL A 433 34.29 -0.37 -17.92
C VAL A 433 34.43 0.55 -16.70
N ARG A 434 33.62 0.33 -15.65
CA ARG A 434 33.94 0.83 -14.31
C ARG A 434 34.74 -0.26 -13.58
N PRO A 435 35.95 0.02 -13.08
CA PRO A 435 36.71 -0.98 -12.32
C PRO A 435 36.01 -1.25 -10.98
N LEU A 436 35.81 -2.54 -10.68
CA LEU A 436 35.48 -3.02 -9.34
C LEU A 436 36.64 -2.68 -8.40
N LEU A 437 36.36 -1.94 -7.34
CA LEU A 437 37.30 -1.68 -6.24
C LEU A 437 37.60 -3.02 -5.55
N VAL A 438 38.81 -3.52 -5.75
CA VAL A 438 39.40 -4.60 -4.95
C VAL A 438 39.85 -3.98 -3.62
N PRO A 439 39.48 -4.54 -2.44
CA PRO A 439 40.06 -4.09 -1.18
C PRO A 439 41.55 -4.46 -1.16
N SER A 440 42.43 -3.48 -1.02
CA SER A 440 43.86 -3.76 -0.82
C SER A 440 44.07 -4.40 0.54
N ALA A 441 44.67 -5.58 0.57
CA ALA A 441 45.20 -6.21 1.77
C ALA A 441 46.41 -5.41 2.30
N ALA A 442 46.30 -4.92 3.53
CA ALA A 442 47.37 -4.77 4.54
C ALA A 442 46.75 -4.31 5.86
#